data_AF-A0A1G4FGI2-F1
#
_entry.id   AF-A0A1G4FGI2-F1
#
_cell.length_a   1.000
_cell.length_b   1.000
_cell.length_c   1.000
_cell.angle_alpha   90.00
_cell.angle_beta   90.00
_cell.angle_gamma   90.00
#
_symmetry.space_group_name_H-M   'P 1'
#
loop_
_entity.id
_entity.type
_entity.pdbx_description
1 polymer ?
#
loop_
_entity_poly.entity_id
_entity_poly.type
_entity_poly.pdbx_seq_one_letter_code
_entity_poly.pdbx_strand_id
1 'polypeptide(L)' 'MRLSEIGSKEIVNLNDGARLGILADVDFFINEKSGQIISLLVPERKFQLKFFSERSEMEIPWNSIRKIGNDMIIIEMDL' A
#
# COMPACT_ATOMS: atom_id res chain seq x y z
N MET A 1 14.11 -8.22 6.94
CA MET A 1 14.17 -7.14 5.93
C MET A 1 14.12 -5.81 6.65
N ARG A 2 14.84 -4.81 6.16
CA ARG A 2 14.74 -3.43 6.64
C ARG A 2 13.71 -2.68 5.79
N LEU A 3 12.98 -1.73 6.39
CA LEU A 3 12.03 -0.90 5.66
C LEU A 3 12.69 -0.16 4.47
N SER A 4 13.94 0.28 4.67
CA SER A 4 14.76 0.93 3.65
C SER A 4 15.06 0.06 2.43
N GLU A 5 15.00 -1.28 2.56
CA GLU A 5 15.25 -2.21 1.45
C GLU A 5 13.99 -2.45 0.59
N ILE A 6 12.83 -2.04 1.08
CA ILE A 6 11.54 -2.35 0.45
C ILE A 6 10.81 -1.13 -0.08
N GLY A 7 11.32 0.08 0.17
CA GLY A 7 10.70 1.32 -0.29
C GLY A 7 10.47 1.40 -1.80
N SER A 8 11.37 0.87 -2.63
CA SER A 8 11.24 0.91 -4.09
C SER A 8 10.31 -0.16 -4.67
N LYS A 9 9.69 -1.01 -3.84
CA LYS A 9 8.83 -2.10 -4.35
C LYS A 9 7.47 -1.56 -4.78
N GLU A 10 6.98 -2.06 -5.91
CA GLU A 10 5.64 -1.77 -6.39
C GLU A 10 4.59 -2.64 -5.70
N ILE A 11 3.42 -2.08 -5.39
CA ILE A 11 2.27 -2.82 -4.85
C ILE A 11 1.34 -3.17 -6.00
N VAL A 12 1.04 -4.46 -6.18
CA VAL A 12 0.22 -4.98 -7.28
C VAL A 12 -0.86 -5.91 -6.75
N ASN A 13 -2.10 -5.72 -7.21
CA ASN A 13 -3.21 -6.61 -6.89
C ASN A 13 -3.18 -7.86 -7.78
N LEU A 14 -3.32 -9.03 -7.16
CA LEU A 14 -3.32 -10.33 -7.83
C LEU A 14 -4.55 -10.53 -8.71
N ASN A 15 -5.69 -9.95 -8.33
CA ASN A 15 -6.98 -10.22 -8.97
C ASN A 15 -7.08 -9.61 -10.38
N ASP A 16 -6.60 -8.39 -10.55
CA ASP A 16 -6.72 -7.60 -11.79
C ASP A 16 -5.36 -7.14 -12.36
N GLY A 17 -4.26 -7.38 -11.66
CA GLY A 17 -2.94 -6.88 -12.03
C GLY A 17 -2.77 -5.37 -11.84
N ALA A 18 -3.70 -4.70 -11.15
CA ALA A 18 -3.65 -3.26 -10.96
C ALA A 18 -2.42 -2.86 -10.12
N ARG A 19 -1.71 -1.83 -10.60
CA ARG A 19 -0.60 -1.20 -9.88
C ARG A 19 -1.14 -0.13 -8.94
N LEU A 20 -1.02 -0.35 -7.64
CA LEU A 20 -1.61 0.50 -6.62
C LEU A 20 -0.66 1.61 -6.16
N GLY A 21 0.65 1.42 -6.31
CA GLY A 21 1.64 2.43 -5.94
C GLY A 21 3.01 1.83 -5.66
N ILE A 22 3.90 2.65 -5.09
CA ILE A 22 5.22 2.25 -4.61
C ILE A 22 5.22 2.37 -3.09
N LEU A 23 5.80 1.41 -2.37
CA LEU A 23 5.76 1.36 -0.92
C LEU A 23 6.35 2.62 -0.23
N ALA A 24 7.32 3.30 -0.85
CA ALA A 24 7.88 4.54 -0.32
C ALA A 24 6.87 5.69 -0.20
N ASP A 25 5.78 5.65 -0.96
CA ASP A 25 4.72 6.67 -0.95
C ASP A 25 3.53 6.27 -0.04
N VAL A 26 3.69 5.25 0.80
CA VAL A 26 2.64 4.61 1.57
C VAL A 26 2.90 4.79 3.06
N ASP A 27 1.85 5.14 3.81
CA ASP A 27 1.91 5.21 5.26
C ASP A 27 1.56 3.85 5.90
N PHE A 28 2.11 3.60 7.09
CA PHE A 28 1.87 2.37 7.84
C PHE A 28 0.98 2.65 9.04
N PHE A 29 -0.16 1.96 9.11
CA PHE A 29 -0.95 1.93 10.33
C PHE A 29 -0.40 0.85 11.26
N ILE A 30 0.13 1.25 12.42
CA ILE A 30 0.87 0.38 13.33
C ILE A 30 0.15 0.30 14.68
N ASN A 31 0.08 -0.89 15.24
CA ASN A 31 -0.30 -1.05 16.64
C ASN A 31 0.82 -0.53 17.54
N GLU A 32 0.60 0.60 18.21
CA GLU A 32 1.61 1.26 19.05
C GLU A 32 2.12 0.39 20.21
N LYS A 33 1.35 -0.59 20.67
CA LYS A 33 1.74 -1.46 21.78
C LYS A 33 2.57 -2.66 21.34
N SER A 34 2.17 -3.31 20.24
CA SER A 34 2.84 -4.53 19.75
C SER A 34 3.88 -4.27 18.67
N GLY A 35 3.86 -3.09 18.04
CA GLY A 35 4.68 -2.77 16.87
C GLY A 35 4.25 -3.50 15.59
N GLN A 36 3.12 -4.20 15.61
CA GLN A 36 2.62 -4.92 14.44
C GLN A 36 2.03 -3.94 13.41
N ILE A 37 2.35 -4.18 12.14
CA ILE A 37 1.71 -3.46 11.02
C ILE A 37 0.29 -4.01 10.86
N ILE A 38 -0.70 -3.13 10.90
CA ILE A 38 -2.11 -3.44 10.74
C ILE A 38 -2.50 -3.32 9.26
N SER A 39 -2.12 -2.20 8.64
CA SER A 39 -2.47 -1.89 7.25
C SER A 39 -1.49 -0.90 6.62
N LEU A 40 -1.52 -0.85 5.30
CA LEU A 40 -0.86 0.12 4.44
C LEU A 40 -1.91 1.14 3.97
N LEU A 41 -1.59 2.43 4.07
CA LEU A 41 -2.45 3.52 3.62
C LEU A 41 -1.88 4.08 2.32
N VAL A 42 -2.51 3.71 1.20
CA VAL A 42 -2.06 4.08 -0.14
C VAL A 42 -2.81 5.32 -0.62
N PRO A 43 -2.12 6.43 -0.93
CA PRO A 43 -2.78 7.63 -1.44
C PRO A 43 -3.46 7.36 -2.78
N GLU A 44 -4.77 7.65 -2.90
CA GLU A 44 -5.44 7.59 -4.19
C GLU A 44 -5.03 8.80 -5.05
N ARG A 45 -4.27 8.55 -6.12
CA ARG A 45 -3.93 9.59 -7.10
C ARG A 45 -5.10 9.81 -8.06
N LYS A 46 -6.23 10.34 -7.56
CA LYS A 46 -7.29 10.83 -8.44
C LYS A 46 -6.77 12.03 -9.23
N PHE A 47 -6.93 11.96 -10.55
CA PHE A 47 -6.55 13.01 -11.51
C PHE A 47 -6.91 14.39 -10.96
N GLN A 48 -5.94 15.30 -10.96
CA GLN A 48 -5.96 16.63 -10.37
C GLN A 48 -7.01 17.55 -11.03
N LEU A 49 -8.28 17.27 -10.79
CA LEU A 49 -9.40 18.08 -11.22
C LEU A 49 -10.40 18.19 -10.07
N LYS A 50 -10.01 18.91 -9.02
CA LYS A 50 -10.88 19.76 -8.17
C LYS A 50 -10.11 20.24 -6.95
N PHE A 51 -10.13 21.56 -6.78
CA PHE A 51 -9.47 22.36 -5.75
C PHE A 51 -9.92 22.09 -4.30
N PHE A 52 -10.68 21.03 -3.98
CA PHE A 52 -11.28 20.83 -2.65
C PHE A 52 -11.64 19.36 -2.31
N SER A 53 -11.00 18.34 -2.89
CA SER A 53 -11.26 16.96 -2.46
C SER A 53 -10.33 16.55 -1.31
N GLU A 54 -10.92 16.03 -0.22
CA GLU A 54 -10.20 15.29 0.82
C GLU A 54 -9.20 14.31 0.19
N ARG A 55 -8.00 14.21 0.75
CA ARG A 55 -7.05 13.16 0.38
C ARG A 55 -7.72 11.82 0.70
N SER A 56 -8.18 11.11 -0.31
CA SER A 56 -8.68 9.76 -0.13
C SER A 56 -7.50 8.79 -0.13
N GLU A 57 -7.46 7.93 0.89
CA GLU A 57 -6.47 6.87 1.03
C GLU A 57 -7.18 5.53 0.92
N MET A 58 -6.55 4.59 0.22
CA MET A 58 -6.97 3.20 0.17
C MET A 58 -6.24 2.44 1.28
N GLU A 59 -7.00 1.83 2.18
CA GLU A 59 -6.43 0.97 3.21
C GLU A 59 -6.26 -0.47 2.68
N ILE A 60 -5.04 -0.97 2.72
CA ILE A 60 -4.67 -2.35 2.36
C ILE A 60 -4.30 -3.06 3.66
N PRO A 61 -5.16 -3.95 4.19
CA PRO A 61 -4.85 -4.74 5.38
C PRO A 61 -3.57 -5.56 5.20
N TRP A 62 -2.72 -5.65 6.23
CA TRP A 62 -1.45 -6.38 6.14
C TRP A 62 -1.65 -7.87 5.81
N ASN A 63 -2.77 -8.45 6.23
CA ASN A 63 -3.14 -9.84 5.93
C ASN A 63 -3.48 -10.10 4.45
N SER A 64 -3.69 -9.05 3.65
CA SER A 64 -3.91 -9.17 2.20
C SER A 64 -2.62 -9.41 1.42
N ILE A 65 -1.45 -9.14 2.02
CA ILE A 65 -0.16 -9.35 1.38
C ILE A 65 0.08 -10.86 1.23
N ARG A 66 0.14 -11.32 -0.03
CA ARG A 66 0.42 -12.71 -0.37
C ARG A 66 1.91 -12.97 -0.57
N LYS A 67 2.67 -11.99 -1.06
CA LYS A 67 4.11 -12.14 -1.30
C LYS A 67 4.84 -10.81 -1.29
N ILE A 68 5.95 -10.74 -0.57
CA ILE A 68 6.95 -9.67 -0.69
C ILE A 68 8.11 -10.22 -1.52
N GLY A 69 8.13 -9.88 -2.81
CA GLY A 69 9.19 -10.25 -3.75
C GLY A 69 10.39 -9.30 -3.70
N ASN A 70 11.31 -9.46 -4.65
CA ASN A 70 12.47 -8.57 -4.79
C ASN A 70 12.07 -7.19 -5.34
N ASP A 71 11.11 -7.13 -6.26
CA ASP A 71 10.72 -5.89 -6.93
C ASP A 71 9.30 -5.43 -6.60
N MET A 72 8.45 -6.34 -6.10
CA MET A 72 7.04 -6.06 -5.89
C MET A 72 6.46 -6.73 -4.65
N ILE A 73 5.38 -6.14 -4.14
CA ILE A 73 4.51 -6.67 -3.10
C ILE A 73 3.20 -7.05 -3.78
N ILE A 74 2.86 -8.33 -3.73
CA ILE A 74 1.63 -8.88 -4.28
C ILE A 74 0.61 -8.92 -3.16
N ILE A 75 -0.54 -8.30 -3.39
CA ILE A 75 -1.70 -8.37 -2.50
C ILE A 75 -2.84 -9.08 -3.21
N GLU A 76 -3.85 -9.50 -2.45
CA GLU A 76 -5.09 -10.06 -3.00
C GLU A 76 -6.27 -9.41 -2.28
N MET A 77 -6.95 -8.52 -3.00
CA MET A 77 -8.12 -7.78 -2.51
C MET A 77 -9.14 -7.60 -3.63
N ASP A 78 -10.42 -7.65 -3.26
CA ASP A 78 -11.52 -7.24 -4.13
C ASP A 78 -11.70 -5.73 -3.95
N LEU A 79 -11.20 -4.95 -4.93
CA LEU A 79 -11.24 -3.48 -4.96
C LEU A 79 -12.49 -2.95 -5.67
#